data_AF-A0A7C4N9D8-F1
#
_entry.id   AF-A0A7C4N9D8-F1
#
_cell.length_a   1.000
_cell.length_b   1.000
_cell.length_c   1.000
_cell.angle_alpha   90.00
_cell.angle_beta   90.00
_cell.angle_gamma   90.00
#
_symmetry.space_group_name_H-M   'P 1'
#
loop_
_entity.id
_entity.type
_entity.pdbx_description
1 polymer ?
#
loop_
_entity_poly.entity_id
_entity_poly.type
_entity_poly.pdbx_seq_one_letter_code
_entity_poly.pdbx_strand_id
1 'polypeptide(L)'
;MMLGYISYFILIPMVYIAFATLILGLMYKFYVIFKAPVPAGTGAIFPKKGSKVLGLLYDAMIFPMAYNKQKFFWFIIMVFHIAFFFLFLGHLELVYEFKFIQIIPHKVFLGGGVVGIILIITTLYFLFRRFGTPYREISIPEDFVILLVLFFCILFGSILHLAERYSDWGAVLRVDVNDYRQWLQSMILLKPELSYKITELSHYTILVLHVLFANIFLMMFPFSKMVHSVLTFLAHYRKRK
;
A
#
# COMPACT_ATOMS: atom_id res chain seq x y z
N MET A 1 -13.19 29.04 5.49
CA MET A 1 -13.51 28.40 6.79
C MET A 1 -13.86 26.92 6.63
N MET A 2 -14.92 26.53 5.90
CA MET A 2 -15.35 25.12 5.73
C MET A 2 -14.29 24.19 5.12
N LEU A 3 -13.54 24.64 4.10
CA LEU A 3 -12.47 23.84 3.47
C LEU A 3 -11.34 23.47 4.46
N GLY A 4 -11.08 24.34 5.44
CA GLY A 4 -10.07 24.13 6.48
C GLY A 4 -10.46 23.00 7.43
N TYR A 5 -11.72 22.98 7.87
CA TYR A 5 -12.24 21.92 8.74
C TYR A 5 -12.23 20.54 8.06
N ILE A 6 -12.63 20.48 6.79
CA ILE A 6 -12.61 19.23 6.02
C ILE A 6 -11.17 18.71 5.88
N SER A 7 -10.24 19.58 5.49
CA SER A 7 -8.83 19.20 5.32
C SER A 7 -8.22 18.75 6.66
N TYR A 8 -8.51 19.46 7.75
CA TYR A 8 -8.09 19.07 9.10
C TYR A 8 -8.65 17.69 9.49
N PHE A 9 -9.94 17.44 9.25
CA PHE A 9 -10.57 16.15 9.52
C PHE A 9 -9.87 15.01 8.78
N ILE A 10 -9.57 15.21 7.50
CA ILE A 10 -8.90 14.22 6.64
C ILE A 10 -7.47 13.94 7.13
N LEU A 11 -6.72 14.99 7.46
CA LEU A 11 -5.31 14.86 7.84
C LEU A 11 -5.11 14.30 9.25
N ILE A 12 -6.05 14.50 10.17
CA ILE A 12 -5.87 14.09 11.58
C ILE A 12 -6.91 13.03 12.00
N PRO A 13 -8.18 13.37 12.35
CA PRO A 13 -9.16 12.37 12.81
C PRO A 13 -9.31 11.15 11.90
N MET A 14 -9.41 11.38 10.59
CA MET A 14 -9.65 10.31 9.62
C MET A 14 -8.48 9.33 9.54
N VAL A 15 -7.24 9.79 9.79
CA VAL A 15 -6.06 8.91 9.88
C VAL A 15 -6.21 7.95 11.05
N TYR A 16 -6.60 8.43 12.24
CA TYR A 16 -6.85 7.55 13.39
C TYR A 16 -7.98 6.56 13.13
N ILE A 17 -9.08 7.02 12.52
CA ILE A 17 -10.20 6.15 12.14
C ILE A 17 -9.73 5.08 11.15
N ALA A 18 -8.91 5.45 10.17
CA ALA A 18 -8.38 4.54 9.16
C ALA A 18 -7.49 3.45 9.77
N PHE A 19 -6.55 3.83 10.65
CA PHE A 19 -5.71 2.86 11.37
C PHE A 19 -6.51 1.99 12.33
N ALA A 20 -7.48 2.55 13.07
CA ALA A 20 -8.36 1.77 13.93
C ALA A 20 -9.15 0.74 13.12
N THR A 21 -9.72 1.14 11.98
CA THR A 21 -10.47 0.25 11.08
C THR A 21 -9.57 -0.85 10.51
N LEU A 22 -8.36 -0.51 10.09
CA LEU A 22 -7.38 -1.48 9.60
C LEU A 22 -7.04 -2.51 10.67
N ILE A 23 -6.65 -2.06 11.87
CA ILE A 23 -6.23 -2.94 12.96
C ILE A 23 -7.38 -3.83 13.41
N LEU A 24 -8.54 -3.26 13.72
CA LEU A 24 -9.71 -4.01 14.18
C LEU A 24 -10.23 -4.97 13.09
N GLY A 25 -10.26 -4.52 11.84
CA GLY A 25 -10.66 -5.33 10.70
C GLY A 25 -9.72 -6.52 10.48
N LEU A 26 -8.40 -6.30 10.56
CA LEU A 26 -7.42 -7.39 10.49
C LEU A 26 -7.58 -8.36 11.66
N MET A 27 -7.69 -7.86 12.91
CA MET A 27 -7.91 -8.70 14.09
C MET A 27 -9.17 -9.56 13.94
N TYR A 28 -10.26 -8.99 13.45
CA TYR A 28 -11.49 -9.73 13.15
C TYR A 28 -11.27 -10.80 12.09
N LYS A 29 -10.59 -10.50 10.98
CA LYS A 29 -10.28 -11.48 9.93
C LYS A 29 -9.39 -12.61 10.45
N PHE A 30 -8.36 -12.31 11.25
CA PHE A 30 -7.55 -13.33 11.91
C PHE A 30 -8.42 -14.22 12.80
N TYR A 31 -9.25 -13.62 13.67
CA TYR A 31 -10.15 -14.36 14.56
C TYR A 31 -11.07 -15.31 13.79
N VAL A 32 -11.72 -14.82 12.72
CA VAL A 32 -12.60 -15.62 11.86
C VAL A 32 -11.83 -16.77 11.20
N ILE A 33 -10.64 -16.52 10.65
CA ILE A 33 -9.83 -17.59 10.05
C ILE A 33 -9.44 -18.62 11.10
N PHE A 34 -8.96 -18.21 12.28
CA PHE A 34 -8.56 -19.14 13.32
C PHE A 34 -9.72 -20.01 13.80
N LYS A 35 -10.93 -19.44 13.93
CA LYS A 35 -12.15 -20.15 14.34
C LYS A 35 -12.80 -20.98 13.24
N ALA A 36 -12.53 -20.70 11.96
CA ALA A 36 -13.10 -21.47 10.86
C ALA A 36 -12.71 -22.96 10.98
N PRO A 37 -13.59 -23.90 10.62
CA PRO A 37 -13.23 -25.31 10.58
C PRO A 37 -12.10 -25.54 9.57
N VAL A 38 -11.32 -26.61 9.77
CA VAL A 38 -10.35 -27.03 8.75
C VAL A 38 -11.14 -27.39 7.50
N PRO A 39 -10.81 -26.84 6.32
CA PRO A 39 -11.54 -27.16 5.11
C PRO A 39 -11.63 -28.68 4.92
N ALA A 40 -12.85 -29.22 4.82
CA ALA A 40 -13.06 -30.62 4.53
C ALA A 40 -12.64 -30.88 3.08
N GLY A 41 -11.46 -31.46 2.90
CA GLY A 41 -10.92 -31.83 1.58
C GLY A 41 -9.40 -31.79 1.54
N THR A 42 -8.82 -32.72 0.79
CA THR A 42 -7.40 -32.78 0.44
C THR A 42 -7.05 -31.68 -0.57
N GLY A 43 -7.18 -30.42 -0.16
CA GLY A 43 -6.58 -29.27 -0.88
C GLY A 43 -5.05 -29.24 -0.76
N ALA A 44 -4.42 -30.40 -0.61
CA ALA A 44 -2.99 -30.56 -0.64
C ALA A 44 -2.54 -30.19 -2.05
N ILE A 45 -1.82 -29.07 -2.16
CA ILE A 45 -1.15 -28.67 -3.40
C ILE A 45 -0.04 -29.71 -3.61
N PHE A 46 -0.36 -30.77 -4.35
CA PHE A 46 0.62 -31.72 -4.84
C PHE A 46 1.22 -31.18 -6.15
N PRO A 47 2.54 -31.33 -6.34
CA PRO A 47 3.50 -31.95 -5.44
C PRO A 47 3.92 -31.02 -4.28
N LYS A 48 4.03 -31.57 -3.06
CA LYS A 48 4.72 -30.91 -1.93
C LYS A 48 6.22 -30.83 -2.24
N LYS A 49 6.65 -29.83 -3.00
CA LYS A 49 8.08 -29.57 -3.20
C LYS A 49 8.64 -28.80 -1.99
N GLY A 50 9.62 -29.38 -1.29
CA GLY A 50 10.39 -28.72 -0.23
C GLY A 50 9.80 -28.77 1.19
N SER A 51 10.49 -28.11 2.13
CA SER A 51 10.06 -28.04 3.54
C SER A 51 8.72 -27.31 3.69
N LYS A 52 7.93 -27.64 4.72
CA LYS A 52 6.58 -27.08 4.93
C LYS A 52 6.57 -25.54 4.95
N VAL A 53 7.62 -24.92 5.51
CA VAL A 53 7.75 -23.47 5.66
C VAL A 53 8.42 -22.83 4.44
N LEU A 54 9.50 -23.40 3.89
CA LEU A 54 10.13 -22.81 2.69
C LEU A 54 9.22 -22.89 1.46
N GLY A 55 8.55 -24.03 1.24
CA GLY A 55 7.61 -24.17 0.12
C GLY A 55 6.44 -23.20 0.22
N LEU A 56 6.03 -22.86 1.44
CA LEU A 56 4.99 -21.87 1.72
C LEU A 56 5.45 -20.44 1.40
N LEU A 57 6.66 -20.06 1.85
CA LEU A 57 7.24 -18.76 1.54
C LEU A 57 7.49 -18.60 0.04
N TYR A 58 7.96 -19.65 -0.63
CA TYR A 58 8.15 -19.67 -2.08
C TYR A 58 6.83 -19.46 -2.82
N ASP A 59 5.77 -20.18 -2.45
CA ASP A 59 4.45 -20.02 -3.07
C ASP A 59 3.87 -18.62 -2.86
N ALA A 60 4.07 -18.05 -1.66
CA ALA A 60 3.53 -16.74 -1.28
C ALA A 60 4.29 -15.56 -1.90
N MET A 61 5.61 -15.66 -2.09
CA MET A 61 6.45 -14.56 -2.57
C MET A 61 6.69 -14.61 -4.08
N ILE A 62 6.84 -15.81 -4.66
CA ILE A 62 7.27 -15.98 -6.05
C ILE A 62 6.10 -16.31 -6.99
N PHE A 63 4.93 -16.67 -6.48
CA PHE A 63 3.73 -16.97 -7.29
C PHE A 63 4.01 -17.92 -8.47
N PRO A 64 4.61 -19.11 -8.25
CA PRO A 64 5.09 -19.99 -9.32
C PRO A 64 3.97 -20.45 -10.28
N MET A 65 2.73 -20.53 -9.81
CA MET A 65 1.58 -20.84 -10.67
C MET A 65 1.35 -19.76 -11.73
N ALA A 66 1.50 -18.47 -11.38
CA ALA A 66 1.37 -17.39 -12.34
C ALA A 66 2.48 -17.45 -13.38
N TYR A 67 3.72 -17.76 -12.98
CA TYR A 67 4.84 -17.94 -13.90
C TYR A 67 4.57 -19.04 -14.93
N ASN A 68 4.06 -20.18 -14.48
CA ASN A 68 3.79 -21.33 -15.33
C ASN A 68 2.58 -21.11 -16.26
N LYS A 69 1.60 -20.27 -15.87
CA LYS A 69 0.40 -20.00 -16.68
C LYS A 69 0.60 -18.84 -17.66
N GLN A 70 1.12 -17.71 -17.21
CA GLN A 70 1.30 -16.50 -18.01
C GLN A 70 2.51 -15.71 -17.51
N LYS A 71 3.67 -15.91 -18.16
CA LYS A 71 4.95 -15.30 -17.78
C LYS A 71 4.91 -13.77 -17.74
N PHE A 72 4.25 -13.14 -18.70
CA PHE A 72 4.12 -11.68 -18.73
C PHE A 72 3.34 -11.14 -17.52
N PHE A 73 2.21 -11.77 -17.19
CA PHE A 73 1.42 -11.40 -16.02
C PHE A 73 2.23 -11.57 -14.73
N TRP A 74 2.97 -12.68 -14.61
CA TRP A 74 3.87 -12.91 -13.49
C TRP A 74 4.92 -11.80 -13.34
N PHE A 75 5.57 -11.42 -14.44
CA PHE A 75 6.56 -10.33 -14.42
C PHE A 75 5.94 -9.04 -13.89
N ILE A 76 4.77 -8.65 -14.39
CA ILE A 76 4.08 -7.43 -13.92
C ILE A 76 3.70 -7.52 -12.44
N ILE A 77 3.22 -8.67 -11.95
CA ILE A 77 2.94 -8.88 -10.52
C ILE A 77 4.20 -8.72 -9.67
N MET A 78 5.32 -9.32 -10.09
CA MET A 78 6.57 -9.24 -9.34
C MET A 78 7.08 -7.79 -9.28
N VAL A 79 7.08 -7.10 -10.42
CA VAL A 79 7.47 -5.69 -10.49
C VAL A 79 6.60 -4.82 -9.59
N PHE A 80 5.26 -5.03 -9.60
CA PHE A 80 4.36 -4.31 -8.69
C PHE A 80 4.68 -4.57 -7.22
N HIS A 81 4.83 -5.83 -6.79
CA HIS A 81 5.06 -6.14 -5.39
C HIS A 81 6.42 -5.64 -4.90
N ILE A 82 7.46 -5.74 -5.72
CA ILE A 82 8.80 -5.22 -5.41
C ILE A 82 8.74 -3.70 -5.29
N ALA A 83 8.10 -3.01 -6.24
CA ALA A 83 7.94 -1.55 -6.19
C ALA A 83 7.09 -1.12 -4.99
N PHE A 84 6.02 -1.84 -4.68
CA PHE A 84 5.15 -1.57 -3.54
C PHE A 84 5.90 -1.76 -2.21
N PHE A 85 6.75 -2.78 -2.13
CA PHE A 85 7.62 -3.00 -0.97
C PHE A 85 8.59 -1.84 -0.77
N PHE A 86 9.24 -1.35 -1.83
CA PHE A 86 10.09 -0.16 -1.74
C PHE A 86 9.31 1.11 -1.38
N LEU A 87 8.09 1.29 -1.90
CA LEU A 87 7.21 2.39 -1.50
C LEU A 87 6.90 2.33 -0.01
N PHE A 88 6.59 1.13 0.50
CA PHE A 88 6.32 0.90 1.92
C PHE A 88 7.53 1.24 2.79
N LEU A 89 8.74 0.79 2.39
CA LEU A 89 9.98 1.17 3.09
C LEU A 89 10.21 2.68 3.11
N GLY A 90 9.98 3.37 1.98
CA GLY A 90 10.12 4.83 1.93
C GLY A 90 9.12 5.56 2.85
N HIS A 91 7.89 5.07 2.98
CA HIS A 91 6.92 5.62 3.94
C HIS A 91 7.34 5.37 5.39
N LEU A 92 7.93 4.22 5.70
CA LEU A 92 8.47 3.96 7.03
C LEU A 92 9.62 4.93 7.36
N GLU A 93 10.51 5.17 6.40
CA GLU A 93 11.63 6.11 6.56
C GLU A 93 11.17 7.57 6.77
N LEU A 94 10.02 7.92 6.19
CA LEU A 94 9.37 9.20 6.37
C LEU A 94 8.84 9.38 7.80
N VAL A 95 8.42 8.31 8.47
CA VAL A 95 8.05 8.31 9.90
C VAL A 95 9.28 8.32 10.81
N TYR A 96 10.27 7.48 10.52
CA TYR A 96 11.47 7.34 11.32
C TYR A 96 12.66 6.91 10.47
N GLU A 97 13.82 7.53 10.65
CA GLU A 97 15.01 7.19 9.86
C GLU A 97 15.64 5.86 10.32
N PHE A 98 15.72 4.89 9.41
CA PHE A 98 16.30 3.59 9.69
C PHE A 98 17.75 3.50 9.20
N LYS A 99 18.70 3.69 10.13
CA LYS A 99 20.15 3.65 9.83
C LYS A 99 20.62 2.38 9.11
N PHE A 100 19.96 1.24 9.34
CA PHE A 100 20.32 -0.03 8.70
C PHE A 100 19.90 -0.13 7.22
N ILE A 101 18.95 0.68 6.75
CA ILE A 101 18.55 0.74 5.34
C ILE A 101 19.45 1.74 4.60
N GLN A 102 19.93 2.78 5.30
CA GLN A 102 20.84 3.82 4.81
C GLN A 102 22.31 3.38 4.67
N ILE A 103 22.59 2.06 4.63
CA ILE A 103 23.93 1.53 4.30
C ILE A 103 24.37 2.01 2.91
N ILE A 104 23.43 2.13 1.98
CA ILE A 104 23.62 2.78 0.68
C ILE A 104 23.03 4.18 0.80
N PRO A 105 23.81 5.27 0.60
CA PRO A 105 23.28 6.62 0.67
C PRO A 105 22.12 6.83 -0.31
N HIS A 106 20.91 7.09 0.19
CA HIS A 106 19.74 7.38 -0.61
C HIS A 106 18.85 8.43 0.04
N LYS A 107 17.98 9.06 -0.76
CA LYS A 107 16.90 9.91 -0.24
C LYS A 107 15.72 9.03 0.20
N VAL A 108 14.90 9.54 1.12
CA VAL A 108 13.73 8.90 1.77
C VAL A 108 12.75 8.20 0.81
N PHE A 109 12.80 8.52 -0.48
CA PHE A 109 12.19 7.72 -1.53
C PHE A 109 13.24 7.09 -2.46
N LEU A 110 13.47 5.79 -2.24
CA LEU A 110 14.30 4.96 -3.10
C LEU A 110 13.88 5.08 -4.57
N GLY A 111 14.86 5.22 -5.46
CA GLY A 111 14.63 5.26 -6.90
C GLY A 111 14.07 6.59 -7.44
N GLY A 112 14.02 7.65 -6.64
CA GLY A 112 13.84 9.01 -7.17
C GLY A 112 12.55 9.27 -7.94
N GLY A 113 11.46 8.58 -7.58
CA GLY A 113 10.15 8.69 -8.21
C GLY A 113 9.86 7.58 -9.24
N VAL A 114 10.88 6.83 -9.67
CA VAL A 114 10.73 5.69 -10.59
C VAL A 114 9.81 4.63 -9.98
N VAL A 115 9.92 4.37 -8.68
CA VAL A 115 9.05 3.43 -7.95
C VAL A 115 7.57 3.82 -8.08
N GLY A 116 7.26 5.10 -7.90
CA GLY A 116 5.89 5.62 -8.06
C GLY A 116 5.36 5.45 -9.49
N ILE A 117 6.19 5.75 -10.49
CA ILE A 117 5.83 5.58 -11.92
C ILE A 117 5.58 4.10 -12.25
N ILE A 118 6.45 3.20 -11.81
CA ILE A 118 6.27 1.75 -11.99
C ILE A 118 4.94 1.31 -11.37
N LEU A 119 4.65 1.77 -10.15
CA LEU A 119 3.40 1.45 -9.48
C LEU A 119 2.16 2.00 -10.19
N ILE A 120 2.24 3.21 -10.75
CA ILE A 120 1.16 3.78 -11.58
C ILE A 120 0.90 2.87 -12.79
N ILE A 121 1.95 2.57 -13.57
CA ILE A 121 1.83 1.76 -14.79
C ILE A 121 1.27 0.37 -14.49
N THR A 122 1.80 -0.29 -13.45
CA THR A 122 1.38 -1.64 -13.08
C THR A 122 -0.03 -1.67 -12.47
N THR A 123 -0.42 -0.66 -11.68
CA THR A 123 -1.79 -0.54 -11.17
C THR A 123 -2.80 -0.31 -12.31
N LEU A 124 -2.47 0.56 -13.26
CA LEU A 124 -3.29 0.77 -14.46
C LEU A 124 -3.40 -0.51 -15.30
N TYR A 125 -2.30 -1.24 -15.47
CA TYR A 125 -2.34 -2.54 -16.12
C TYR A 125 -3.33 -3.50 -15.44
N PHE A 126 -3.31 -3.61 -14.10
CA PHE A 126 -4.25 -4.48 -13.39
C PHE A 126 -5.70 -4.01 -13.50
N LEU A 127 -5.93 -2.70 -13.49
CA LEU A 127 -7.26 -2.11 -13.68
C LEU A 127 -7.79 -2.44 -15.08
N PHE A 128 -7.01 -2.15 -16.13
CA PHE A 128 -7.45 -2.37 -17.51
C PHE A 128 -7.57 -3.85 -17.87
N ARG A 129 -6.66 -4.69 -17.38
CA ARG A 129 -6.73 -6.16 -17.56
C ARG A 129 -8.05 -6.74 -17.06
N ARG A 130 -8.65 -6.11 -16.03
CA ARG A 130 -9.89 -6.59 -15.42
C ARG A 130 -11.12 -6.42 -16.30
N PHE A 131 -11.07 -5.56 -17.32
CA PHE A 131 -12.15 -5.44 -18.30
C PHE A 131 -12.13 -6.55 -19.37
N GLY A 132 -11.05 -7.32 -19.49
CA GLY A 132 -10.93 -8.42 -20.44
C GLY A 132 -11.47 -9.76 -19.91
N THR A 133 -11.95 -10.62 -20.80
CA THR A 133 -12.31 -12.03 -20.50
C THR A 133 -11.03 -12.87 -20.31
N PRO A 134 -10.99 -13.82 -19.36
CA PRO A 134 -12.07 -14.22 -18.42
C PRO A 134 -12.11 -13.39 -17.12
N TYR A 135 -11.23 -12.40 -16.96
CA TYR A 135 -11.05 -11.69 -15.69
C TYR A 135 -12.27 -10.86 -15.30
N ARG A 136 -12.96 -10.27 -16.28
CA ARG A 136 -14.19 -9.50 -16.07
C ARG A 136 -15.29 -10.33 -15.41
N GLU A 137 -15.41 -11.60 -15.81
CA GLU A 137 -16.50 -12.51 -15.39
C GLU A 137 -16.37 -12.95 -13.92
N ILE A 138 -15.13 -12.97 -13.40
CA ILE A 138 -14.84 -13.33 -12.01
C ILE A 138 -14.60 -12.12 -11.11
N SER A 139 -14.71 -10.91 -11.66
CA SER A 139 -14.46 -9.66 -10.93
C SER A 139 -15.75 -9.12 -10.33
N ILE A 140 -15.62 -8.53 -9.14
CA ILE A 140 -16.70 -7.83 -8.45
C ILE A 140 -16.40 -6.33 -8.43
N PRO A 141 -17.41 -5.43 -8.25
CA PRO A 141 -17.20 -3.99 -8.29
C PRO A 141 -16.09 -3.48 -7.37
N GLU A 142 -15.98 -4.08 -6.18
CA GLU A 142 -14.92 -3.77 -5.20
C GLU A 142 -13.51 -3.87 -5.79
N ASP A 143 -13.27 -4.84 -6.68
CA ASP A 143 -11.96 -5.05 -7.28
C ASP A 143 -11.51 -3.88 -8.15
N PHE A 144 -12.45 -3.15 -8.74
CA PHE A 144 -12.18 -1.96 -9.54
C PHE A 144 -12.01 -0.74 -8.64
N VAL A 145 -12.87 -0.60 -7.63
CA VAL A 145 -12.82 0.52 -6.68
C VAL A 145 -11.50 0.54 -5.93
N ILE A 146 -11.03 -0.59 -5.41
CA ILE A 146 -9.77 -0.63 -4.65
C ILE A 146 -8.56 -0.29 -5.54
N LEU A 147 -8.55 -0.72 -6.81
CA LEU A 147 -7.49 -0.36 -7.75
C LEU A 147 -7.52 1.11 -8.14
N LEU A 148 -8.72 1.69 -8.26
CA LEU A 148 -8.90 3.12 -8.54
C LEU A 148 -8.44 3.97 -7.35
N VAL A 149 -8.83 3.60 -6.13
CA VAL A 149 -8.39 4.26 -4.89
C VAL A 149 -6.87 4.16 -4.75
N LEU A 150 -6.30 2.98 -4.98
CA LEU A 150 -4.86 2.78 -4.94
C LEU A 150 -4.14 3.61 -6.01
N PHE A 151 -4.66 3.64 -7.23
CA PHE A 151 -4.12 4.46 -8.32
C PHE A 151 -4.07 5.94 -7.93
N PHE A 152 -5.18 6.51 -7.43
CA PHE A 152 -5.21 7.92 -7.03
C PHE A 152 -4.28 8.20 -5.84
N CYS A 153 -4.22 7.29 -4.86
CA CYS A 153 -3.28 7.39 -3.75
C CYS A 153 -1.83 7.51 -4.26
N ILE A 154 -1.42 6.59 -5.14
CA ILE A 154 -0.06 6.55 -5.69
C ILE A 154 0.20 7.74 -6.62
N LEU A 155 -0.80 8.16 -7.41
CA LEU A 155 -0.72 9.31 -8.30
C LEU A 155 -0.43 10.59 -7.53
N PHE A 156 -1.23 10.92 -6.51
CA PHE A 156 -1.02 12.14 -5.72
C PHE A 156 0.28 12.08 -4.92
N GLY A 157 0.65 10.92 -4.38
CA GLY A 157 1.94 10.72 -3.72
C GLY A 157 3.13 10.94 -4.68
N SER A 158 3.01 10.44 -5.90
CA SER A 158 4.03 10.63 -6.94
C SER A 158 4.13 12.10 -7.38
N ILE A 159 3.01 12.82 -7.50
CA ILE A 159 3.01 14.25 -7.80
C ILE A 159 3.73 15.03 -6.69
N LEU A 160 3.47 14.74 -5.41
CA LEU A 160 4.16 15.39 -4.29
C LEU A 160 5.68 15.16 -4.36
N HIS A 161 6.09 13.92 -4.56
CA HIS A 161 7.50 13.57 -4.61
C HIS A 161 8.21 14.15 -5.85
N LEU A 162 7.59 14.10 -7.03
CA LEU A 162 8.16 14.68 -8.24
C LEU A 162 8.22 16.21 -8.18
N ALA A 163 7.24 16.85 -7.55
CA ALA A 163 7.24 18.30 -7.33
C ALA A 163 8.36 18.74 -6.39
N GLU A 164 8.61 18.01 -5.30
CA GLU A 164 9.77 18.26 -4.42
C GLU A 164 11.08 18.16 -5.18
N ARG A 165 11.20 17.14 -6.05
CA ARG A 165 12.45 16.80 -6.73
C ARG A 165 12.78 17.68 -7.93
N TYR A 166 11.78 17.99 -8.77
CA TYR A 166 11.98 18.59 -10.10
C TYR A 166 11.43 20.01 -10.23
N SER A 167 10.80 20.59 -9.19
CA SER A 167 10.46 22.00 -9.27
C SER A 167 11.71 22.88 -9.10
N ASP A 168 12.14 23.49 -10.21
CA ASP A 168 13.15 24.57 -10.22
C ASP A 168 12.61 25.86 -9.57
N TRP A 169 11.30 25.91 -9.31
CA TRP A 169 10.60 26.96 -8.54
C TRP A 169 10.83 26.78 -7.03
N GLY A 170 12.12 26.75 -6.67
CA GLY A 170 12.61 26.55 -5.31
C GLY A 170 11.86 27.37 -4.27
N ALA A 171 11.65 26.74 -3.11
CA ALA A 171 10.96 27.23 -1.90
C ALA A 171 9.42 27.24 -1.90
N VAL A 172 8.72 27.44 -3.02
CA VAL A 172 7.23 27.60 -2.98
C VAL A 172 6.48 26.27 -3.01
N LEU A 173 7.12 25.20 -3.50
CA LEU A 173 6.50 23.89 -3.73
C LEU A 173 7.13 22.76 -2.88
N ARG A 174 8.16 23.07 -2.08
CA ARG A 174 8.96 22.08 -1.34
C ARG A 174 8.55 22.05 0.11
N VAL A 175 7.98 20.92 0.53
CA VAL A 175 7.88 20.59 1.96
C VAL A 175 9.09 19.74 2.31
N ASP A 176 9.85 20.16 3.32
CA ASP A 176 11.00 19.39 3.77
C ASP A 176 10.53 18.06 4.37
N VAL A 177 11.27 16.99 4.13
CA VAL A 177 10.91 15.66 4.64
C VAL A 177 10.82 15.66 6.18
N ASN A 178 11.59 16.51 6.85
CA ASN A 178 11.54 16.66 8.29
C ASN A 178 10.21 17.27 8.77
N ASP A 179 9.61 18.18 8.01
CA ASP A 179 8.31 18.75 8.37
C ASP A 179 7.22 17.66 8.32
N TYR A 180 7.24 16.81 7.28
CA TYR A 180 6.35 15.64 7.23
C TYR A 180 6.61 14.65 8.36
N ARG A 181 7.89 14.38 8.67
CA ARG A 181 8.27 13.48 9.76
C ARG A 181 7.78 13.97 11.11
N GLN A 182 7.95 15.26 11.40
CA GLN A 182 7.46 15.87 12.63
C GLN A 182 5.94 15.72 12.74
N TRP A 183 5.20 16.01 11.67
CA TRP A 183 3.75 15.82 11.64
C TRP A 183 3.36 14.35 11.90
N LEU A 184 3.96 13.38 11.20
CA LEU A 184 3.64 11.97 11.42
C LEU A 184 4.02 11.47 12.82
N GLN A 185 5.14 11.93 13.37
CA GLN A 185 5.54 11.60 14.74
C GLN A 185 4.59 12.20 15.78
N SER A 186 4.13 13.42 15.57
CA SER A 186 3.13 14.08 16.43
C SER A 186 1.83 13.27 16.50
N MET A 187 1.40 12.68 15.38
CA MET A 187 0.25 11.78 15.30
C MET A 187 0.47 10.50 16.11
N ILE A 188 1.65 9.89 16.01
CA ILE A 188 2.00 8.68 16.78
C ILE A 188 2.04 8.96 18.28
N LEU A 189 2.52 10.14 18.67
CA LEU A 189 2.57 10.61 20.06
C LEU A 189 1.20 11.10 20.58
N LEU A 190 0.14 10.98 19.79
CA LEU A 190 -1.23 11.43 20.10
C LEU A 190 -1.32 12.93 20.45
N LYS A 191 -0.40 13.73 19.91
CA LYS A 191 -0.36 15.19 20.01
C LYS A 191 -0.27 15.75 18.59
N PRO A 192 -1.34 15.66 17.79
CA PRO A 192 -1.28 15.99 16.37
C PRO A 192 -0.97 17.48 16.19
N GLU A 193 0.14 17.77 15.52
CA GLU A 193 0.61 19.12 15.22
C GLU A 193 0.77 19.29 13.71
N LEU A 194 -0.05 20.16 13.12
CA LEU A 194 0.08 20.57 11.72
C LEU A 194 0.92 21.84 11.67
N SER A 195 2.13 21.72 11.13
CA SER A 195 3.00 22.87 10.90
C SER A 195 2.42 23.78 9.81
N TYR A 196 2.56 25.10 10.01
CA TYR A 196 2.26 26.12 9.00
C TYR A 196 2.95 25.84 7.66
N LYS A 197 4.16 25.26 7.72
CA LYS A 197 4.95 24.85 6.56
C LYS A 197 4.36 23.66 5.79
N ILE A 198 3.24 23.09 6.22
CA ILE A 198 2.51 22.07 5.46
C ILE A 198 1.21 22.67 4.94
N THR A 199 0.56 23.51 5.74
CA THR A 199 -0.80 24.01 5.48
C THR A 199 -0.85 25.18 4.50
N GLU A 200 0.23 25.95 4.33
CA GLU A 200 0.21 27.17 3.52
C GLU A 200 0.92 27.06 2.16
N LEU A 201 1.48 25.90 1.81
CA LEU A 201 2.05 25.70 0.48
C LEU A 201 0.98 25.28 -0.53
N SER A 202 1.23 25.61 -1.79
CA SER A 202 0.36 25.30 -2.94
C SER A 202 0.13 23.79 -3.18
N HIS A 203 0.94 22.91 -2.59
CA HIS A 203 0.73 21.45 -2.62
C HIS A 203 -0.19 20.91 -1.51
N TYR A 204 -0.68 21.76 -0.60
CA TYR A 204 -1.53 21.34 0.51
C TYR A 204 -2.74 20.52 0.05
N THR A 205 -3.42 20.96 -1.02
CA THR A 205 -4.56 20.22 -1.56
C THR A 205 -4.17 18.83 -2.07
N ILE A 206 -3.00 18.70 -2.71
CA ILE A 206 -2.51 17.41 -3.21
C ILE A 206 -2.16 16.48 -2.05
N LEU A 207 -1.59 17.02 -0.96
CA LEU A 207 -1.36 16.27 0.28
C LEU A 207 -2.67 15.78 0.88
N VAL A 208 -3.66 16.66 1.02
CA VAL A 208 -4.99 16.30 1.54
C VAL A 208 -5.61 15.20 0.69
N LEU A 209 -5.52 15.28 -0.64
CA LEU A 209 -6.00 14.23 -1.54
C LEU A 209 -5.22 12.92 -1.38
N HIS A 210 -3.89 12.97 -1.32
CA HIS A 210 -3.09 11.78 -1.09
C HIS A 210 -3.48 11.07 0.21
N VAL A 211 -3.58 11.82 1.32
CA VAL A 211 -3.96 11.30 2.64
C VAL A 211 -5.42 10.81 2.64
N LEU A 212 -6.33 11.49 1.95
CA LEU A 212 -7.72 11.04 1.78
C LEU A 212 -7.77 9.65 1.12
N PHE A 213 -7.11 9.49 -0.03
CA PHE A 213 -7.09 8.21 -0.74
C PHE A 213 -6.33 7.13 0.03
N ALA A 214 -5.26 7.49 0.77
CA ALA A 214 -4.59 6.58 1.68
C ALA A 214 -5.52 6.12 2.81
N ASN A 215 -6.26 7.02 3.46
CA ASN A 215 -7.22 6.67 4.51
C ASN A 215 -8.32 5.75 4.00
N ILE A 216 -8.90 6.07 2.83
CA ILE A 216 -9.91 5.21 2.20
C ILE A 216 -9.32 3.83 1.89
N PHE A 217 -8.11 3.79 1.33
CA PHE A 217 -7.41 2.54 1.05
C PHE A 217 -7.23 1.68 2.31
N LEU A 218 -6.74 2.28 3.41
CA LEU A 218 -6.53 1.58 4.69
C LEU A 218 -7.83 1.06 5.29
N MET A 219 -8.92 1.84 5.22
CA MET A 219 -10.25 1.42 5.70
C MET A 219 -10.84 0.28 4.87
N MET A 220 -10.65 0.27 3.55
CA MET A 220 -11.12 -0.80 2.67
C MET A 220 -10.24 -2.05 2.75
N PHE A 221 -8.96 -1.90 3.08
CA PHE A 221 -7.97 -2.97 3.09
C PHE A 221 -8.44 -4.26 3.78
N PRO A 222 -8.90 -4.25 5.05
CA PRO A 222 -9.29 -5.48 5.77
C PRO A 222 -10.56 -6.16 5.23
N PHE A 223 -11.33 -5.48 4.37
CA PHE A 223 -12.59 -6.00 3.82
C PHE A 223 -12.46 -6.43 2.36
N SER A 224 -11.38 -6.02 1.70
CA SER A 224 -11.11 -6.31 0.29
C SER A 224 -10.27 -7.55 0.05
N LYS A 225 -10.09 -7.87 -1.24
CA LYS A 225 -9.17 -8.93 -1.67
C LYS A 225 -7.72 -8.67 -1.22
N MET A 226 -7.33 -7.42 -0.91
CA MET A 226 -5.98 -7.06 -0.46
C MET A 226 -5.55 -7.74 0.84
N VAL A 227 -6.51 -8.23 1.65
CA VAL A 227 -6.23 -9.06 2.84
C VAL A 227 -5.34 -10.27 2.52
N HIS A 228 -5.33 -10.73 1.26
CA HIS A 228 -4.41 -11.77 0.83
C HIS A 228 -2.95 -11.45 1.19
N SER A 229 -2.53 -10.19 1.12
CA SER A 229 -1.14 -9.79 1.39
C SER A 229 -0.69 -10.17 2.81
N VAL A 230 -1.63 -10.19 3.77
CA VAL A 230 -1.38 -10.53 5.17
C VAL A 230 -1.68 -12.00 5.46
N LEU A 231 -2.77 -12.55 4.89
CA LEU A 231 -3.33 -13.84 5.31
C LEU A 231 -2.98 -15.02 4.39
N THR A 232 -2.34 -14.80 3.24
CA THR A 232 -1.96 -15.87 2.30
C THR A 232 -1.09 -16.91 2.98
N PHE A 233 -0.12 -16.48 3.79
CA PHE A 233 0.75 -17.37 4.54
C PHE A 233 -0.03 -18.29 5.50
N LEU A 234 -0.92 -17.72 6.32
CA LEU A 234 -1.72 -18.48 7.29
C LEU A 234 -2.72 -19.42 6.62
N ALA A 235 -3.36 -18.97 5.54
CA ALA A 235 -4.30 -19.78 4.77
C ALA A 235 -3.60 -21.01 4.17
N HIS A 236 -2.41 -20.84 3.58
CA HIS A 236 -1.65 -21.94 3.04
C HIS A 236 -1.01 -22.82 4.12
N TYR A 237 -0.60 -22.27 5.28
CA TYR A 237 -0.13 -23.05 6.42
C TYR A 237 -1.23 -24.01 6.91
N ARG A 238 -2.47 -23.54 7.07
CA ARG A 238 -3.61 -24.36 7.48
C ARG A 238 -3.99 -25.44 6.47
N LYS A 239 -3.86 -25.17 5.16
CA LYS A 239 -4.10 -26.17 4.09
C LYS A 239 -3.03 -27.27 4.02
N ARG A 240 -1.85 -27.03 4.61
CA ARG A 240 -0.72 -27.99 4.63
C ARG A 240 -0.65 -28.81 5.94
N LYS A 241 -1.48 -28.49 6.93
CA LYS A 241 -1.66 -29.26 8.17
C LYS A 241 -2.60 -30.43 7.93
#